data_AF-L8JNJ2-F1
#
_entry.id   AF-L8JNJ2-F1
#
_cell.length_a   1.000
_cell.length_b   1.000
_cell.length_c   1.000
_cell.angle_alpha   90.00
_cell.angle_beta   90.00
_cell.angle_gamma   90.00
#
_symmetry.space_group_name_H-M   'P 1'
#
loop_
_entity.id
_entity.type
_entity.pdbx_description
1 polymer ?
#
loop_
_entity_poly.entity_id
_entity_poly.type
_entity_poly.pdbx_seq_one_letter_code
_entity_poly.pdbx_strand_id
1 'polypeptide(L)' 'MNSLLALGMPGGWEWIIIILVVLIFFGAKKIPELARGLGRGIREFKDATKEIKKDIDESSRIEDDKK' A
#
# COMPACT_ATOMS: atom_id res chain seq x y z
N MET A 1 2.13 -0.75 35.13
CA MET A 1 1.24 -1.88 34.79
C MET A 1 1.03 -1.94 33.27
N ASN A 2 2.11 -1.88 32.49
CA ASN A 2 2.09 -1.90 31.01
C ASN A 2 2.73 -3.19 30.44
N SER A 3 3.16 -4.11 31.30
CA SER A 3 3.91 -5.30 30.92
C SER A 3 3.07 -6.38 30.22
N LEU A 4 1.74 -6.26 30.25
CA LEU A 4 0.83 -7.22 29.59
C LEU A 4 0.61 -6.89 28.10
N LEU A 5 0.61 -5.59 27.74
CA LEU A 5 0.60 -5.15 26.34
C LEU A 5 1.99 -5.33 25.69
N ALA A 6 3.06 -5.22 26.49
CA ALA A 6 4.42 -5.54 26.07
C ALA A 6 4.72 -7.06 25.99
N LEU A 7 3.82 -7.92 26.50
CA LEU A 7 3.96 -9.39 26.46
C LEU A 7 3.40 -10.00 25.16
N GLY A 8 2.56 -9.27 24.42
CA GLY A 8 1.99 -9.71 23.15
C GLY A 8 2.61 -9.05 21.92
N MET A 9 3.35 -7.95 22.11
CA MET A 9 4.12 -7.33 21.05
C MET A 9 5.57 -7.80 21.14
N PRO A 10 6.13 -8.40 20.07
CA PRO A 10 7.55 -8.67 20.01
C PRO A 10 8.30 -7.36 20.27
N GLY A 11 9.24 -7.36 21.20
CA GLY A 11 10.21 -6.29 21.37
C GLY A 11 11.11 -6.16 20.15
N GLY A 12 11.86 -5.06 20.05
CA GLY A 12 12.65 -4.74 18.85
C GLY A 12 13.58 -5.85 18.38
N TRP A 13 14.11 -6.68 19.29
CA TRP A 13 14.97 -7.81 18.94
C TRP A 13 14.20 -9.00 18.35
N GLU A 14 13.00 -9.28 18.86
CA GLU A 14 12.15 -10.37 18.35
C GLU A 14 11.63 -10.05 16.94
N TRP A 15 11.38 -8.77 16.63
CA TRP A 15 11.08 -8.33 15.26
C TRP A 15 12.19 -8.68 14.27
N ILE A 16 13.46 -8.55 14.66
CA ILE A 16 14.59 -8.92 13.79
C ILE A 16 14.57 -10.43 13.50
N ILE A 17 14.28 -11.25 14.51
CA ILE A 17 14.18 -12.71 14.34
C ILE A 17 13.00 -13.07 13.43
N ILE A 18 11.84 -12.45 13.62
CA ILE A 18 10.65 -12.68 12.77
C ILE A 18 10.96 -12.30 11.32
N ILE A 19 11.57 -11.14 11.10
CA ILE A 19 11.99 -10.70 9.76
C ILE A 19 12.98 -11.69 9.16
N LEU A 20 13.95 -12.18 9.94
CA LEU A 20 14.93 -13.15 9.46
C LEU A 20 14.26 -14.46 9.02
N VAL A 21 13.33 -14.99 9.81
CA VAL A 21 12.56 -16.20 9.45
C VAL A 21 11.76 -15.94 8.17
N VAL A 22 11.01 -14.83 8.10
CA VAL A 22 10.24 -14.47 6.89
C VAL A 22 11.15 -14.35 5.66
N LEU A 23 12.33 -13.76 5.79
CA LEU A 23 13.31 -13.63 4.71
C LEU A 23 13.89 -14.98 4.26
N ILE A 24 14.00 -15.97 5.15
CA ILE A 24 14.45 -17.32 4.78
C ILE A 24 13.33 -18.07 4.03
N PHE A 25 12.09 -18.00 4.51
CA PHE A 25 10.95 -18.69 3.89
C PHE A 25 10.55 -18.07 2.55
N PHE A 26 10.44 -16.75 2.49
CA PHE A 26 10.04 -16.03 1.27
C PHE A 26 11.24 -15.66 0.40
N GLY A 27 12.45 -15.59 0.94
CA GLY A 27 13.63 -15.09 0.24
C GLY A 27 13.70 -13.56 0.26
N ALA A 28 14.90 -13.02 0.52
CA ALA A 28 15.13 -11.57 0.62
C ALA A 28 14.77 -10.77 -0.65
N LYS A 29 14.68 -11.44 -1.80
CA LYS A 29 14.31 -10.82 -3.09
C LYS A 29 12.80 -10.75 -3.33
N LYS A 30 11.99 -11.65 -2.73
CA LYS A 30 10.55 -11.69 -3.02
C LYS A 30 9.77 -10.53 -2.38
N ILE A 31 10.11 -10.14 -1.15
CA ILE A 31 9.48 -9.01 -0.47
C ILE A 31 9.59 -7.70 -1.30
N PRO A 32 10.80 -7.26 -1.74
CA PRO A 32 10.92 -6.05 -2.53
C PRO A 32 10.34 -6.20 -3.95
N GLU A 33 10.36 -7.39 -4.53
CA GLU A 33 9.76 -7.66 -5.84
C GLU A 33 8.23 -7.52 -5.79
N LEU A 34 7.59 -8.10 -4.78
CA LEU A 34 6.15 -7.96 -4.52
C LEU A 34 5.79 -6.50 -4.23
N ALA A 35 6.57 -5.81 -3.40
CA ALA A 35 6.34 -4.40 -3.10
C ALA A 35 6.45 -3.51 -4.35
N ARG A 36 7.42 -3.78 -5.24
CA ARG A 36 7.57 -3.08 -6.52
C ARG A 36 6.41 -3.38 -7.47
N GLY A 37 5.96 -4.63 -7.55
CA GLY A 37 4.81 -5.04 -8.36
C GLY A 37 3.51 -4.36 -7.88
N LEU A 38 3.22 -4.47 -6.59
CA LEU A 38 2.07 -3.84 -5.94
C LEU A 38 2.13 -2.31 -6.08
N GLY A 39 3.30 -1.70 -5.87
CA GLY A 39 3.48 -0.26 -6.01
C GLY A 39 3.21 0.27 -7.42
N ARG A 40 3.61 -0.48 -8.46
CA ARG A 40 3.25 -0.16 -9.85
C ARG A 40 1.74 -0.28 -10.08
N GLY A 41 1.13 -1.37 -9.62
CA GLY A 41 -0.32 -1.56 -9.75
C GLY A 41 -1.14 -0.47 -9.05
N ILE A 42 -0.78 -0.08 -7.83
CA ILE A 42 -1.44 1.03 -7.12
C ILE A 42 -1.27 2.35 -7.89
N ARG A 43 -0.10 2.60 -8.47
CA ARG A 43 0.16 3.83 -9.23
C ARG A 43 -0.70 3.88 -10.49
N GLU A 44 -0.71 2.83 -11.29
CA GLU A 44 -1.54 2.72 -12.50
C GLU A 44 -3.03 2.85 -12.17
N PHE A 45 -3.50 2.18 -11.11
CA PHE A 45 -4.88 2.29 -10.66
C PHE A 45 -5.26 3.73 -10.26
N LYS A 46 -4.37 4.41 -9.53
CA LYS A 46 -4.56 5.81 -9.13
C LYS A 46 -4.58 6.74 -10.33
N ASP A 47 -3.69 6.53 -11.30
CA ASP A 47 -3.59 7.37 -12.50
C ASP A 47 -4.86 7.22 -13.36
N ALA A 48 -5.32 5.99 -13.60
CA ALA A 48 -6.59 5.72 -14.30
C ALA A 48 -7.80 6.34 -13.56
N THR A 49 -7.86 6.20 -12.24
CA THR A 49 -8.94 6.81 -11.44
C THR A 49 -8.95 8.34 -11.55
N LYS A 50 -7.76 8.97 -11.64
CA LYS A 50 -7.63 10.42 -11.76
C LYS A 50 -8.10 10.93 -13.12
N GLU A 51 -7.81 10.18 -14.19
CA GLU A 51 -8.28 10.49 -15.55
C GLU A 51 -9.81 10.43 -15.62
N ILE A 52 -10.41 9.32 -15.14
CA ILE A 52 -11.86 9.15 -15.06
C ILE A 52 -12.51 10.29 -14.27
N LYS A 53 -11.94 10.67 -13.12
CA LYS A 53 -12.48 11.77 -12.32
C LYS A 53 -12.43 13.11 -13.06
N LYS A 54 -11.36 13.36 -13.81
CA LYS A 54 -11.22 14.58 -14.62
C LYS A 54 -12.28 14.63 -15.73
N ASP A 55 -12.50 13.52 -16.42
CA ASP A 55 -13.48 13.44 -17.51
C ASP A 55 -14.93 13.64 -17.01
N ILE A 56 -15.24 13.13 -15.82
CA ILE A 56 -16.53 13.34 -15.14
C ILE A 56 -16.68 14.81 -14.72
N ASP A 57 -15.64 15.41 -14.12
CA ASP A 57 -15.65 16.82 -13.72
C ASP A 57 -15.74 17.76 -14.94
N GLU A 58 -15.18 17.38 -16.08
CA GLU A 58 -15.24 18.16 -17.33
C GLU A 58 -16.63 18.02 -17.99
N SER A 59 -17.19 16.82 -18.04
CA SER A 59 -18.54 16.58 -18.60
C SER A 59 -19.64 17.29 -17.80
N SER A 60 -19.53 17.31 -16.47
CA SER A 60 -20.50 18.00 -15.59
C SER A 60 -20.43 19.53 -15.71
N ARG A 61 -19.24 20.11 -15.94
CA ARG A 61 -19.09 21.56 -16.21
C ARG A 61 -19.69 21.99 -17.54
N ILE A 62 -19.61 21.15 -18.57
CA ILE A 62 -20.19 21.44 -19.90
C ILE A 62 -21.73 21.42 -19.86
N GLU A 63 -22.32 20.61 -18.97
CA GLU A 63 -23.77 20.53 -18.78
C GLU A 63 -24.35 21.76 -18.06
N ASP A 64 -23.61 22.35 -17.12
CA ASP A 64 -24.01 23.56 -16.40
C ASP A 64 -23.91 24.84 -17.26
N ASP A 65 -22.96 24.92 -18.20
CA ASP A 65 -22.77 26.09 -19.09
C ASP A 65 -23.80 26.17 -20.24
N LYS A 66 -24.57 25.10 -20.49
CA LYS A 66 -25.60 25.05 -21.54
C LYS A 66 -27.03 25.31 -21.05
N LYS A 67 -27.24 25.53 -19.75
CA LYS A 67 -28.55 25.74 -19.13
C LYS A 67 -28.82 27.21 -18.83
#